data_AF-A0A317Z6F4-F1
#
_entry.id   AF-A0A317Z6F4-F1
#
_cell.length_a   1.000
_cell.length_b   1.000
_cell.length_c   1.000
_cell.angle_alpha   90.00
_cell.angle_beta   90.00
_cell.angle_gamma   90.00
#
_symmetry.space_group_name_H-M   'P 1'
#
loop_
_entity.id
_entity.type
_entity.pdbx_description
1 polymer ?
#
loop_
_entity_poly.entity_id
_entity_poly.type
_entity_poly.pdbx_seq_one_letter_code
_entity_poly.pdbx_strand_id
1 'polypeptide(L)'
;VYRIVQEAVFNAMKYADIDDVDVIIRKDDHYLYAEVSDQGRGFEPSDSPKGTGLGLYGMYERAELVNGKLNIETQKGKGTIVSLEVPIS
;
A
#
# COMPACT_ATOMS: atom_id res chain seq x y z
N VAL A 1 -6.37 7.65 -3.96
CA VAL A 1 -6.39 6.33 -4.63
C VAL A 1 -5.21 6.15 -5.59
N TYR A 2 -5.21 6.73 -6.80
CA TYR A 2 -4.16 6.48 -7.82
C TYR A 2 -2.73 6.61 -7.28
N ARG A 3 -2.41 7.71 -6.60
CA ARG A 3 -1.05 7.93 -6.04
C ARG A 3 -0.66 6.93 -4.95
N ILE A 4 -1.63 6.44 -4.19
CA ILE A 4 -1.38 5.43 -3.14
C ILE A 4 -1.09 4.09 -3.80
N VAL A 5 -1.92 3.67 -4.77
CA VAL A 5 -1.68 2.44 -5.54
C VAL A 5 -0.36 2.51 -6.30
N GLN A 6 -0.06 3.64 -6.95
CA GLN A 6 1.21 3.86 -7.66
C GLN A 6 2.42 3.69 -6.74
N GLU A 7 2.40 4.33 -5.57
CA GLU A 7 3.50 4.24 -4.60
C GLU A 7 3.65 2.82 -4.07
N ALA A 8 2.54 2.12 -3.78
CA ALA A 8 2.57 0.73 -3.33
C ALA A 8 3.18 -0.21 -4.38
N VAL A 9 2.76 -0.10 -5.65
CA VAL A 9 3.35 -0.87 -6.76
C VAL A 9 4.84 -0.55 -6.93
N PHE A 10 5.21 0.73 -6.87
CA PHE A 10 6.61 1.13 -6.97
C PHE A 10 7.46 0.57 -5.81
N ASN A 11 6.92 0.53 -4.60
CA ASN A 11 7.58 -0.07 -3.46
C ASN A 11 7.78 -1.58 -3.66
N ALA A 12 6.78 -2.31 -4.13
CA ALA A 12 6.92 -3.72 -4.45
C ALA A 12 8.02 -3.95 -5.50
N MET A 13 7.99 -3.22 -6.62
CA MET A 13 9.01 -3.33 -7.68
C MET A 13 10.43 -3.04 -7.18
N LYS A 14 10.58 -2.09 -6.25
CA LYS A 14 11.91 -1.65 -5.77
C LYS A 14 12.46 -2.53 -4.65
N TYR A 15 11.60 -3.09 -3.81
CA TYR A 15 12.02 -3.68 -2.54
C TYR A 15 11.68 -5.17 -2.39
N ALA A 16 10.65 -5.67 -3.07
CA ALA A 16 10.08 -6.98 -2.81
C ALA A 16 10.83 -8.14 -3.50
N ASP A 17 11.59 -7.87 -4.58
CA ASP A 17 12.35 -8.89 -5.34
C ASP A 17 11.44 -10.01 -5.89
N ILE A 18 10.44 -9.59 -6.67
CA ILE A 18 9.32 -10.38 -7.17
C ILE A 18 9.04 -10.04 -8.62
N ASP A 19 8.48 -10.99 -9.35
CA ASP A 19 8.10 -10.83 -10.76
C ASP A 19 6.67 -10.30 -10.94
N ASP A 20 5.80 -10.54 -9.95
CA ASP A 20 4.37 -10.25 -10.03
C ASP A 20 3.87 -9.47 -8.80
N VAL A 21 3.01 -8.48 -9.04
CA VAL A 21 2.26 -7.71 -8.02
C VAL A 21 0.79 -7.80 -8.32
N ASP A 22 -0.02 -8.14 -7.32
CA ASP A 22 -1.47 -8.18 -7.43
C ASP A 22 -2.07 -6.81 -7.09
N VAL A 23 -3.00 -6.34 -7.92
CA VAL A 23 -3.75 -5.11 -7.68
C VAL A 23 -5.23 -5.39 -7.82
N ILE A 24 -5.97 -5.19 -6.74
CA ILE A 24 -7.43 -5.38 -6.70
C ILE A 24 -8.08 -4.03 -6.43
N ILE A 25 -9.02 -3.64 -7.28
CA ILE A 25 -9.86 -2.45 -7.07
C ILE A 25 -11.32 -2.89 -7.13
N ARG A 26 -12.08 -2.61 -6.08
CA ARG A 26 -13.51 -2.88 -6.01
C ARG A 26 -14.24 -1.68 -5.41
N LYS A 27 -15.53 -1.57 -5.69
CA LYS A 27 -16.39 -0.55 -5.08
C LYS A 27 -17.73 -1.16 -4.72
N ASP A 28 -18.35 -0.64 -3.68
CA ASP A 28 -19.78 -0.80 -3.44
C ASP A 28 -20.48 0.56 -3.55
N ASP A 29 -21.63 0.72 -2.92
CA ASP A 29 -22.44 1.95 -2.96
C ASP A 29 -21.88 3.07 -2.07
N HIS A 30 -20.97 2.75 -1.15
CA HIS A 30 -20.48 3.68 -0.12
C HIS A 30 -18.96 3.79 -0.09
N TYR A 31 -18.23 2.79 -0.59
CA TYR A 31 -16.78 2.73 -0.49
C TYR A 31 -16.12 2.27 -1.79
N LEU A 32 -14.93 2.82 -2.02
CA LEU A 32 -13.94 2.30 -2.94
C LEU A 32 -12.84 1.62 -2.12
N TYR A 33 -12.52 0.38 -2.50
CA TYR A 33 -11.43 -0.40 -1.93
C TYR A 33 -10.34 -0.59 -2.98
N ALA A 34 -9.10 -0.41 -2.59
CA ALA A 34 -7.93 -0.75 -3.38
C ALA A 34 -6.97 -1.56 -2.53
N GLU A 35 -6.43 -2.64 -3.08
CA GLU A 35 -5.42 -3.48 -2.46
C GLU A 35 -4.27 -3.70 -3.43
N VAL A 36 -3.05 -3.58 -2.92
CA VAL A 36 -1.82 -3.96 -3.62
C VAL A 36 -1.09 -4.97 -2.76
N SER A 37 -0.80 -6.15 -3.30
CA SER A 37 -0.11 -7.20 -2.56
C SER A 37 1.04 -7.81 -3.37
N ASP A 38 2.10 -8.15 -2.66
CA ASP A 38 3.26 -8.88 -3.18
C ASP A 38 3.61 -10.05 -2.25
N GLN A 39 4.27 -11.07 -2.78
CA GLN A 39 4.77 -12.23 -2.02
C GLN A 39 6.29 -12.16 -1.80
N GLY A 40 6.84 -10.95 -1.74
CA GLY A 40 8.28 -10.73 -1.73
C GLY A 40 8.89 -10.73 -0.34
N ARG A 41 10.00 -10.01 -0.22
CA ARG A 41 10.80 -10.02 1.02
C ARG A 41 10.11 -9.43 2.24
N GLY A 42 9.11 -8.57 2.06
CA GLY A 42 8.50 -7.80 3.14
C GLY A 42 9.50 -6.97 3.94
N PHE A 43 9.04 -6.37 5.03
CA PHE A 43 9.88 -5.62 5.97
C PHE A 43 9.30 -5.67 7.39
N GLU A 44 10.11 -5.32 8.39
CA GLU A 44 9.58 -5.07 9.74
C GLU A 44 9.20 -3.59 9.86
N PRO A 45 8.03 -3.22 10.42
CA PRO A 45 7.66 -1.82 10.63
C PRO A 45 8.68 -1.04 11.50
N SER A 46 9.44 -1.76 12.32
CA SER A 46 10.52 -1.25 13.17
C SER A 46 11.86 -1.09 12.45
N ASP A 47 12.04 -1.70 11.26
CA ASP A 47 13.19 -1.41 10.43
C ASP A 47 13.04 0.02 9.93
N SER A 48 13.95 0.91 10.33
CA SER A 48 14.03 2.26 9.75
C SER A 48 13.95 2.16 8.23
N PRO A 49 12.93 2.75 7.58
CA PRO A 49 12.69 2.52 6.17
C PRO A 49 13.96 2.87 5.37
N LYS A 50 14.46 1.94 4.55
CA LYS A 50 15.59 2.20 3.64
C LYS A 50 15.15 3.22 2.57
N GLY A 51 15.25 4.50 2.92
CA GLY A 51 14.74 5.65 2.16
C GLY A 51 14.41 6.81 3.08
N THR A 52 13.68 7.80 2.59
CA THR A 52 13.28 8.98 3.39
C THR A 52 12.09 8.70 4.31
N GLY A 53 11.47 7.52 4.25
CA GLY A 53 10.19 7.22 4.92
C GLY A 53 8.99 7.99 4.33
N LEU A 54 9.24 8.88 3.36
CA LEU A 54 8.22 9.76 2.76
C LEU A 54 7.20 9.02 1.91
N GLY A 55 7.54 7.84 1.38
CA GLY A 55 6.62 7.03 0.57
C GLY A 55 5.40 6.58 1.38
N LEU A 56 5.64 5.84 2.47
CA LEU A 56 4.58 5.39 3.37
C LEU A 56 3.85 6.57 4.02
N TYR A 57 4.60 7.54 4.54
CA TYR A 57 4.03 8.74 5.15
C TYR A 57 3.12 9.50 4.17
N GLY A 58 3.56 9.72 2.94
CA GLY A 58 2.75 10.37 1.92
C GLY A 58 1.56 9.53 1.48
N MET A 59 1.58 8.20 1.61
CA MET A 59 0.38 7.39 1.39
C MET A 59 -0.65 7.62 2.50
N TYR A 60 -0.22 7.69 3.77
CA TYR A 60 -1.10 7.99 4.90
C TYR A 60 -1.73 9.38 4.77
N GLU A 61 -0.93 10.44 4.52
CA GLU A 61 -1.47 11.79 4.31
C GLU A 61 -2.52 11.84 3.19
N ARG A 62 -2.25 11.15 2.08
CA ARG A 62 -3.19 11.12 0.94
C ARG A 62 -4.46 10.34 1.24
N ALA A 63 -4.40 9.34 2.12
CA ALA A 63 -5.59 8.63 2.58
C ALA A 63 -6.42 9.55 3.48
N GLU A 64 -5.80 10.25 4.43
CA GLU A 64 -6.47 11.21 5.30
C GLU A 64 -7.16 12.34 4.52
N LEU A 65 -6.51 12.87 3.47
CA LEU A 65 -7.07 13.92 2.60
C LEU A 65 -8.39 13.54 1.92
N VAL A 66 -8.69 12.24 1.80
CA VAL A 66 -9.92 11.73 1.20
C VAL A 66 -10.82 11.03 2.22
N ASN A 67 -10.59 11.24 3.52
CA ASN A 67 -11.26 10.53 4.61
C ASN A 67 -11.16 9.00 4.48
N GLY A 68 -10.09 8.52 3.86
CA GLY A 68 -9.81 7.11 3.64
C GLY A 68 -8.98 6.50 4.76
N LYS A 69 -9.08 5.18 4.88
CA LYS A 69 -8.30 4.37 5.82
C LYS A 69 -7.26 3.56 5.05
N LEU A 70 -5.99 3.75 5.39
CA LEU A 70 -4.87 2.99 4.84
C LEU A 70 -4.37 1.98 5.88
N ASN A 71 -4.23 0.72 5.48
CA ASN A 71 -3.60 -0.33 6.26
C ASN A 71 -2.41 -0.90 5.50
N ILE A 72 -1.32 -1.19 6.19
CA ILE A 72 -0.12 -1.81 5.62
C ILE A 72 0.25 -2.99 6.50
N GLU A 73 0.16 -4.18 5.94
CA GLU A 73 0.57 -5.43 6.58
C GLU A 73 1.83 -5.93 5.90
N THR A 74 2.86 -6.20 6.69
CA THR A 74 4.10 -6.76 6.16
C THR A 74 4.81 -7.57 7.22
N GLN A 75 5.56 -8.56 6.77
CA GLN A 75 6.47 -9.33 7.60
C GLN A 75 7.64 -9.81 6.75
N LYS A 76 8.85 -9.85 7.32
CA LYS A 76 10.02 -10.42 6.65
C LYS A 76 9.71 -11.83 6.12
N GLY A 77 9.93 -12.02 4.82
CA GLY A 77 9.69 -13.26 4.07
C GLY A 77 8.24 -13.57 3.73
N LYS A 78 7.28 -12.66 3.98
CA LYS A 78 5.86 -12.85 3.66
C LYS A 78 5.26 -11.79 2.76
N GLY A 79 6.09 -10.90 2.21
CA GLY A 79 5.65 -9.81 1.35
C GLY A 79 4.99 -8.64 2.08
N THR A 80 4.18 -7.89 1.33
CA THR A 80 3.49 -6.69 1.78
C THR A 80 2.08 -6.66 1.22
N ILE A 81 1.12 -6.21 2.01
CA ILE A 81 -0.25 -5.92 1.60
C ILE A 81 -0.55 -4.46 1.99
N VAL A 82 -0.94 -3.65 1.02
CA VAL A 82 -1.38 -2.27 1.20
C VAL A 82 -2.86 -2.19 0.84
N SER A 83 -3.71 -1.96 1.83
CA SER A 83 -5.16 -1.87 1.65
C SER A 83 -5.65 -0.44 1.94
N LEU A 84 -6.44 0.11 1.03
CA LEU A 84 -7.04 1.43 1.11
C LEU A 84 -8.56 1.30 1.01
N GLU A 85 -9.26 1.93 1.94
CA GLU A 85 -10.72 2.11 1.92
C GLU A 85 -11.02 3.61 1.85
N VAL A 86 -11.84 4.06 0.89
CA VAL A 86 -12.21 5.47 0.72
C VAL A 86 -13.72 5.57 0.61
N PRO A 87 -14.40 6.40 1.43
CA PRO A 87 -15.82 6.66 1.24
C PRO A 87 -16.05 7.34 -0.12
N ILE A 88 -17.04 6.85 -0.85
CA ILE A 88 -17.52 7.44 -2.10
C ILE A 88 -18.98 7.89 -1.88
N SER A 89 -19.18 9.19 -1.96
CA SER A 89 -20.47 9.87 -1.78
C SER A 89 -20.89 10.53 -3.08
#